data_AF-A0A7Z9K7E4-F1
#
_entry.id   AF-A0A7Z9K7E4-F1
#
_cell.length_a   1.000
_cell.length_b   1.000
_cell.length_c   1.000
_cell.angle_alpha   90.00
_cell.angle_beta   90.00
_cell.angle_gamma   90.00
#
_symmetry.space_group_name_H-M   'P 1'
#
loop_
_entity.id
_entity.type
_entity.pdbx_description
1 polymer ?
#
loop_
_entity_poly.entity_id
_entity_poly.type
_entity_poly.pdbx_seq_one_letter_code
_entity_poly.pdbx_strand_id
1 'polypeptide(L)'
;RMDLGRGPVATVLVQRGTLKIGDIFVAGSEWGRVRAMVNDRGGNIKEAGPSVPAEVIGLNAAPNAGDDFVVVEVEARAREIAEFRENKKRAIRTAVSSQSTLEELFSAIQTGKSKVLQLLVKADVQGSVEAIVGLLEKLPQDEVKVKIVHQAVGGINESDIQLANASGALVVGFNVRANKQARNLAELEKTEIRYYSVIYDLADDMKGVLIGLMTPEIRESFLGNAE
;
A
#
# COMPACT_ATOMS: atom_id res chain seq x y z
N ARG A 1 6.06 -9.54 0.17
CA ARG A 1 5.43 -9.52 1.52
C ARG A 1 6.49 -9.17 2.55
N MET A 2 6.11 -8.60 3.69
CA MET A 2 7.06 -8.33 4.78
C MET A 2 6.82 -9.34 5.90
N ASP A 3 7.82 -10.17 6.21
CA ASP A 3 7.70 -11.25 7.20
C ASP A 3 8.50 -10.89 8.46
N LEU A 4 7.89 -11.03 9.64
CA LEU A 4 8.51 -10.69 10.92
C LEU A 4 9.71 -11.62 11.18
N GLY A 5 10.90 -11.03 11.23
CA GLY A 5 12.16 -11.75 11.51
C GLY A 5 12.86 -12.31 10.26
N ARG A 6 12.16 -12.52 9.15
CA ARG A 6 12.75 -12.93 7.86
C ARG A 6 13.05 -11.75 6.93
N GLY A 7 12.44 -10.59 7.19
CA GLY A 7 12.60 -9.40 6.37
C GLY A 7 11.69 -9.41 5.15
N PRO A 8 12.04 -8.65 4.10
CA PRO A 8 11.27 -8.66 2.85
C PRO A 8 11.47 -9.99 2.12
N VAL A 9 10.36 -10.62 1.76
CA VAL A 9 10.33 -11.91 1.06
C VAL A 9 9.39 -11.83 -0.13
N ALA A 10 9.73 -12.56 -1.19
CA ALA A 10 8.95 -12.59 -2.43
C ALA A 10 8.73 -14.03 -2.88
N THR A 11 7.51 -14.35 -3.28
CA THR A 11 7.21 -15.62 -3.95
C THR A 11 7.43 -15.44 -5.44
N VAL A 12 8.35 -16.22 -5.99
CA VAL A 12 8.71 -16.18 -7.41
C VAL A 12 8.33 -17.50 -8.07
N LEU A 13 7.91 -17.43 -9.33
CA LEU A 13 7.72 -18.60 -10.17
C LEU A 13 8.85 -18.62 -11.22
N VAL A 14 9.74 -19.60 -11.12
CA VAL A 14 10.87 -19.71 -12.05
C VAL A 14 10.35 -20.10 -13.43
N GLN A 15 10.46 -19.20 -14.40
CA GLN A 15 10.01 -19.49 -15.78
C GLN A 15 11.11 -20.15 -16.62
N ARG A 16 12.38 -19.76 -16.41
CA ARG A 16 13.53 -20.26 -17.18
C ARG A 16 14.75 -20.38 -16.27
N GLY A 17 15.56 -21.40 -16.49
CA GLY A 17 16.78 -21.65 -15.73
C GLY A 17 16.53 -22.28 -14.36
N THR A 18 17.50 -22.13 -13.46
CA THR A 18 17.44 -22.68 -12.10
C THR A 18 17.94 -21.62 -11.14
N LEU A 19 17.10 -21.22 -10.19
CA LEU A 19 17.46 -20.29 -9.13
C LEU A 19 18.15 -21.05 -8.01
N LYS A 20 19.26 -20.52 -7.48
CA LYS A 20 20.06 -21.15 -6.42
C LYS A 20 20.31 -20.18 -5.27
N ILE A 21 20.57 -20.75 -4.09
CA ILE A 21 21.05 -19.97 -2.95
C ILE A 21 22.40 -19.34 -3.31
N GLY A 22 22.55 -18.04 -3.04
CA GLY A 22 23.72 -17.25 -3.37
C GLY A 22 23.60 -16.44 -4.67
N ASP A 23 22.61 -16.74 -5.52
CA ASP A 23 22.36 -15.98 -6.74
C ASP A 23 22.03 -14.52 -6.41
N ILE A 24 22.56 -13.62 -7.23
CA ILE A 24 22.28 -12.19 -7.17
C ILE A 24 21.17 -11.91 -8.16
N PHE A 25 20.18 -11.12 -7.78
CA PHE A 25 19.02 -10.88 -8.63
C PHE A 25 18.54 -9.44 -8.55
N VAL A 26 17.74 -9.09 -9.56
CA VAL A 26 16.94 -7.87 -9.62
C VAL A 26 15.47 -8.28 -9.74
N ALA A 27 14.63 -7.69 -8.89
CA ALA A 27 13.18 -7.87 -8.88
C ALA A 27 12.52 -6.48 -9.01
N GLY A 28 12.14 -6.10 -10.24
CA GLY A 28 11.62 -4.74 -10.48
C GLY A 28 12.65 -3.65 -10.20
N SER A 29 12.36 -2.75 -9.26
CA SER A 29 13.31 -1.73 -8.75
C SER A 29 14.11 -2.20 -7.54
N GLU A 30 13.86 -3.42 -7.06
CA GLU A 30 14.53 -4.01 -5.92
C GLU A 30 15.63 -4.97 -6.36
N TRP A 31 16.61 -5.21 -5.50
CA TRP A 31 17.68 -6.16 -5.77
C TRP A 31 18.13 -6.86 -4.50
N GLY A 32 18.77 -8.01 -4.66
CA GLY A 32 19.25 -8.75 -3.50
C GLY A 32 20.10 -9.96 -3.85
N ARG A 33 20.41 -10.73 -2.82
CA ARG A 33 21.09 -12.02 -2.93
C ARG A 33 20.23 -13.08 -2.25
N VAL A 34 20.03 -14.21 -2.90
CA VAL A 34 19.23 -15.31 -2.35
C VAL A 34 19.93 -15.84 -1.10
N ARG A 35 19.39 -15.52 0.08
CA ARG A 35 19.90 -16.00 1.38
C ARG A 35 19.32 -17.36 1.74
N ALA A 36 18.05 -17.57 1.40
CA ALA A 36 17.35 -18.83 1.59
C ALA A 36 16.16 -18.90 0.64
N MET A 37 15.74 -20.13 0.33
CA MET A 37 14.52 -20.40 -0.43
C MET A 37 13.66 -21.43 0.29
N VAL A 38 12.35 -21.23 0.22
CA VAL A 38 11.34 -22.13 0.79
C VAL A 38 10.35 -22.51 -0.30
N ASN A 39 9.99 -23.79 -0.39
CA ASN A 39 8.98 -24.26 -1.35
C ASN A 39 7.54 -24.00 -0.85
N ASP A 40 6.57 -24.31 -1.69
CA ASP A 40 5.12 -24.25 -1.41
C ASP A 40 4.68 -25.10 -0.20
N ARG A 41 5.47 -26.11 0.17
CA ARG A 41 5.21 -26.99 1.33
C ARG A 41 5.87 -26.48 2.63
N GLY A 42 6.51 -25.32 2.61
CA GLY A 42 7.21 -24.76 3.77
C GLY A 42 8.58 -25.38 4.07
N GLY A 43 9.10 -26.22 3.18
CA GLY A 43 10.43 -26.83 3.29
C GLY A 43 11.52 -25.98 2.66
N ASN A 44 12.69 -25.93 3.29
CA ASN A 44 13.86 -25.24 2.74
C ASN A 44 14.38 -25.99 1.50
N ILE A 45 14.64 -25.26 0.42
CA ILE A 45 15.20 -25.79 -0.83
C ILE A 45 16.50 -25.07 -1.20
N LYS A 46 17.43 -25.79 -1.86
CA LYS A 46 18.71 -25.22 -2.31
C LYS A 46 18.66 -24.69 -3.73
N GLU A 47 17.76 -25.23 -4.55
CA GLU A 47 17.55 -24.84 -5.93
C GLU A 47 16.07 -24.93 -6.30
N ALA A 48 15.63 -24.04 -7.18
CA ALA A 48 14.30 -24.01 -7.77
C ALA A 48 14.41 -24.02 -9.30
N GLY A 49 13.96 -25.10 -9.93
CA GLY A 49 13.92 -25.24 -11.38
C GLY A 49 12.67 -24.60 -12.01
N PRO A 50 12.50 -24.71 -13.32
CA PRO A 50 11.33 -24.16 -14.02
C PRO A 50 10.02 -24.70 -13.45
N SER A 51 9.00 -23.84 -13.42
CA SER A 51 7.66 -24.11 -12.89
C SER A 51 7.59 -24.42 -11.39
N VAL A 52 8.68 -24.29 -10.65
CA VAL A 52 8.70 -24.44 -9.20
C VAL A 52 8.49 -23.06 -8.55
N PRO A 53 7.42 -22.86 -7.76
CA PRO A 53 7.29 -21.68 -6.94
C PRO A 53 8.27 -21.74 -5.77
N ALA A 54 9.02 -20.67 -5.56
CA ALA A 54 9.96 -20.53 -4.46
C ALA A 54 9.75 -19.20 -3.74
N GLU A 55 9.68 -19.25 -2.43
CA GLU A 55 9.77 -18.05 -1.62
C GLU A 55 11.24 -17.69 -1.39
N VAL A 56 11.65 -16.53 -1.89
CA VAL A 56 13.02 -16.01 -1.81
C VAL A 56 13.13 -15.05 -0.64
N ILE A 57 14.16 -15.27 0.18
CA ILE A 57 14.58 -14.37 1.26
C ILE A 57 15.89 -13.70 0.88
N GLY A 58 16.03 -12.42 1.20
CA GLY A 58 17.27 -11.65 0.97
C GLY A 58 17.09 -10.42 0.07
N LEU A 59 15.85 -9.94 -0.05
CA LEU A 59 15.54 -8.70 -0.74
C LEU A 59 15.82 -7.50 0.18
N ASN A 60 16.26 -6.39 -0.40
CA ASN A 60 16.37 -5.10 0.27
C ASN A 60 14.99 -4.54 0.65
N ALA A 61 14.00 -4.66 -0.23
CA ALA A 61 12.60 -4.34 0.01
C ALA A 61 11.67 -5.30 -0.75
N ALA A 62 10.37 -5.25 -0.45
CA ALA A 62 9.40 -6.08 -1.15
C ALA A 62 9.14 -5.53 -2.57
N PRO A 63 9.33 -6.33 -3.63
CA PRO A 63 9.08 -5.91 -5.00
C PRO A 63 7.58 -5.84 -5.28
N ASN A 64 7.20 -5.22 -6.40
CA ASN A 64 5.80 -5.18 -6.79
C ASN A 64 5.34 -6.54 -7.33
N ALA A 65 4.04 -6.79 -7.20
CA ALA A 65 3.44 -7.97 -7.81
C ALA A 65 3.58 -7.89 -9.34
N GLY A 66 4.03 -8.97 -9.96
CA GLY A 66 4.23 -9.03 -11.41
C GLY A 66 5.53 -8.40 -11.92
N ASP A 67 6.38 -7.84 -11.04
CA ASP A 67 7.72 -7.40 -11.43
C ASP A 67 8.57 -8.59 -11.91
N ASP A 68 9.35 -8.38 -12.97
CA ASP A 68 10.30 -9.37 -13.48
C ASP A 68 11.40 -9.67 -12.45
N PHE A 69 11.68 -10.95 -12.26
CA PHE A 69 12.77 -11.46 -11.44
C PHE A 69 13.88 -12.03 -12.33
N VAL A 70 15.06 -11.41 -12.29
CA VAL A 70 16.19 -11.77 -13.18
C VAL A 70 17.45 -11.94 -12.36
N VAL A 71 18.11 -13.09 -12.51
CA VAL A 71 19.43 -13.36 -11.93
C VAL A 71 20.50 -12.64 -12.76
N VAL A 72 21.45 -12.01 -12.07
CA VAL A 72 22.56 -11.26 -12.66
C VAL A 72 23.90 -11.72 -12.08
N GLU A 73 24.97 -11.46 -12.83
CA GLU A 73 26.30 -12.01 -12.52
C GLU A 73 26.97 -11.35 -11.30
N VAL A 74 26.76 -10.05 -11.11
CA VAL A 74 27.46 -9.25 -10.09
C VAL A 74 26.56 -8.23 -9.44
N GLU A 75 26.83 -8.00 -8.15
CA GLU A 75 26.05 -7.13 -7.27
C GLU A 75 26.02 -5.67 -7.74
N ALA A 76 27.15 -5.17 -8.26
CA ALA A 76 27.25 -3.82 -8.78
C ALA A 76 26.24 -3.57 -9.90
N ARG A 77 26.07 -4.54 -10.81
CA ARG A 77 25.12 -4.46 -11.92
C ARG A 77 23.67 -4.52 -11.43
N ALA A 78 23.38 -5.34 -10.42
CA ALA A 78 22.06 -5.42 -9.81
C ALA A 78 21.63 -4.07 -9.23
N ARG A 79 22.54 -3.45 -8.46
CA ARG A 79 22.34 -2.15 -7.82
C ARG A 79 22.11 -1.05 -8.85
N GLU A 80 22.92 -0.99 -9.90
CA GLU A 80 22.79 0.01 -10.97
C GLU A 80 21.42 -0.08 -11.68
N ILE A 81 20.96 -1.30 -12.00
CA ILE A 81 19.65 -1.51 -12.64
C ILE A 81 18.51 -1.07 -11.71
N ALA A 82 18.58 -1.46 -10.43
CA ALA A 82 17.59 -1.10 -9.43
C ALA A 82 17.49 0.42 -9.24
N GLU A 83 18.62 1.10 -9.03
CA GLU A 83 18.69 2.56 -8.86
C GLU A 83 18.17 3.30 -10.10
N PHE A 84 18.54 2.86 -11.31
CA PHE A 84 18.03 3.46 -12.53
C PHE A 84 16.51 3.36 -12.63
N ARG A 85 15.94 2.19 -12.30
CA ARG A 85 14.49 1.96 -12.30
C ARG A 85 13.78 2.76 -11.21
N GLU A 86 14.36 2.85 -10.02
CA GLU A 86 13.83 3.66 -8.91
C GLU A 86 13.80 5.15 -9.28
N ASN A 87 14.90 5.68 -9.81
CA ASN A 87 14.98 7.08 -10.25
C ASN A 87 13.95 7.39 -11.34
N LYS A 88 13.77 6.48 -12.30
CA LYS A 88 12.73 6.61 -13.33
C LYS A 88 11.32 6.60 -12.73
N LYS A 89 11.02 5.68 -11.80
CA LYS A 89 9.74 5.64 -11.08
C LYS A 89 9.49 6.94 -10.30
N ARG A 90 10.51 7.46 -9.62
CA ARG A 90 10.45 8.72 -8.86
C ARG A 90 10.18 9.92 -9.77
N ALA A 91 10.90 10.02 -10.89
CA ALA A 91 10.69 11.10 -11.86
C ALA A 91 9.26 11.13 -12.41
N ILE A 92 8.71 9.95 -12.75
CA ILE A 92 7.30 9.82 -13.19
C ILE A 92 6.34 10.27 -12.09
N ARG A 93 6.54 9.82 -10.84
CA ARG A 93 5.69 10.24 -9.71
C ARG A 93 5.72 11.75 -9.49
N THR A 94 6.90 12.37 -9.56
CA THR A 94 7.03 13.83 -9.40
C THR A 94 6.34 14.60 -10.53
N ALA A 95 6.44 14.12 -11.76
CA ALA A 95 5.75 14.71 -12.91
C ALA A 95 4.22 14.61 -12.78
N VAL A 96 3.69 13.46 -12.37
CA VAL A 96 2.25 13.28 -12.14
C VAL A 96 1.79 14.18 -10.99
N SER A 97 2.51 14.21 -9.86
CA SER A 97 2.11 15.02 -8.70
C SER A 97 2.05 16.53 -9.01
N SER A 98 2.92 17.01 -9.89
CA SER A 98 2.95 18.44 -10.25
C SER A 98 1.83 18.84 -11.21
N GLN A 99 1.33 17.91 -12.04
CA GLN A 99 0.11 18.10 -12.83
C GLN A 99 -1.13 18.12 -11.93
N SER A 100 -1.23 17.14 -11.02
CA SER A 100 -2.36 17.03 -10.09
C SER A 100 -2.50 18.24 -9.18
N THR A 101 -1.39 18.83 -8.69
CA THR A 101 -1.47 20.02 -7.81
C THR A 101 -2.03 21.25 -8.51
N LEU A 102 -1.77 21.45 -9.81
CA LEU A 102 -2.30 22.60 -10.55
C LEU A 102 -3.81 22.44 -10.79
N GLU A 103 -4.23 21.25 -11.20
CA GLU A 103 -5.65 20.91 -11.38
C GLU A 103 -6.41 20.97 -10.05
N GLU A 104 -5.81 20.48 -8.96
CA GLU A 104 -6.34 20.60 -7.61
C GLU A 104 -6.47 22.06 -7.17
N LEU A 105 -5.48 22.92 -7.44
CA LEU A 105 -5.55 24.35 -7.16
C LEU A 105 -6.67 25.05 -7.95
N PHE A 106 -6.84 24.73 -9.24
CA PHE A 106 -7.95 25.28 -10.04
C PHE A 106 -9.32 24.78 -9.57
N SER A 107 -9.42 23.50 -9.17
CA SER A 107 -10.66 22.93 -8.63
C SER A 107 -11.01 23.50 -7.25
N ALA A 108 -10.03 23.69 -6.37
CA ALA A 108 -10.22 24.25 -5.02
C ALA A 108 -10.72 25.71 -5.03
N ILE A 109 -10.46 26.45 -6.12
CA ILE A 109 -10.97 27.81 -6.34
C ILE A 109 -12.43 27.77 -6.84
N GLN A 110 -12.85 26.73 -7.56
CA GLN A 110 -14.20 26.62 -8.14
C GLN A 110 -15.21 25.94 -7.22
N THR A 111 -14.81 24.89 -6.51
CA THR A 111 -15.70 24.14 -5.61
C THR A 111 -15.44 24.57 -4.17
N GLY A 112 -16.38 25.32 -3.58
CA GLY A 112 -16.34 25.63 -2.15
C GLY A 112 -16.13 24.35 -1.31
N LYS A 113 -15.13 24.38 -0.43
CA LYS A 113 -14.79 23.38 0.62
C LYS A 113 -15.34 21.96 0.40
N SER A 114 -14.90 21.24 -0.63
CA SER A 114 -15.11 19.79 -0.68
C SER A 114 -14.41 19.16 0.53
N LYS A 115 -15.12 18.33 1.30
CA LYS A 115 -14.50 17.63 2.43
C LYS A 115 -13.53 16.57 1.89
N VAL A 116 -12.46 16.30 2.63
CA VAL A 116 -11.44 15.31 2.22
C VAL A 116 -11.31 14.27 3.32
N LEU A 117 -11.54 13.00 2.97
CA LEU A 117 -11.22 11.86 3.82
C LEU A 117 -9.78 11.42 3.52
N GLN A 118 -8.91 11.62 4.50
CA GLN A 118 -7.50 11.24 4.39
C GLN A 118 -7.29 9.84 4.97
N LEU A 119 -6.58 8.97 4.26
CA LEU A 119 -6.34 7.58 4.64
C LEU A 119 -4.85 7.24 4.62
N LEU A 120 -4.41 6.44 5.59
CA LEU A 120 -3.11 5.76 5.59
C LEU A 120 -3.36 4.25 5.51
N VAL A 121 -2.81 3.57 4.50
CA VAL A 121 -3.10 2.16 4.25
C VAL A 121 -1.85 1.29 4.46
N LYS A 122 -1.95 0.27 5.32
CA LYS A 122 -0.91 -0.74 5.53
C LYS A 122 -1.48 -2.12 5.26
N ALA A 123 -0.75 -2.95 4.53
CA ALA A 123 -1.16 -4.34 4.30
C ALA A 123 -0.01 -5.34 4.40
N ASP A 124 -0.32 -6.63 4.50
CA ASP A 124 0.64 -7.72 4.62
C ASP A 124 1.43 -7.96 3.32
N VAL A 125 0.76 -7.75 2.18
CA VAL A 125 1.32 -7.92 0.85
C VAL A 125 1.00 -6.73 -0.06
N GLN A 126 1.88 -6.48 -1.03
CA GLN A 126 1.76 -5.36 -1.96
C GLN A 126 0.47 -5.40 -2.80
N GLY A 127 0.08 -6.58 -3.28
CA GLY A 127 -1.15 -6.74 -4.07
C GLY A 127 -2.42 -6.33 -3.31
N SER A 128 -2.45 -6.53 -1.98
CA SER A 128 -3.55 -6.06 -1.15
C SER A 128 -3.59 -4.53 -1.08
N VAL A 129 -2.43 -3.87 -0.94
CA VAL A 129 -2.35 -2.39 -0.95
C VAL A 129 -2.92 -1.84 -2.25
N GLU A 130 -2.48 -2.37 -3.40
CA GLU A 130 -2.93 -1.92 -4.72
C GLU A 130 -4.42 -2.16 -4.94
N ALA A 131 -4.93 -3.32 -4.54
CA ALA A 131 -6.35 -3.65 -4.65
C ALA A 131 -7.22 -2.74 -3.78
N ILE A 132 -6.77 -2.43 -2.56
CA ILE A 132 -7.50 -1.54 -1.64
C ILE A 132 -7.51 -0.12 -2.18
N VAL A 133 -6.37 0.40 -2.62
CA VAL A 133 -6.27 1.77 -3.16
C VAL A 133 -7.15 1.92 -4.40
N GLY A 134 -7.06 0.99 -5.35
CA GLY A 134 -7.88 1.02 -6.56
C GLY A 134 -9.39 0.81 -6.29
N LEU A 135 -9.77 0.20 -5.17
CA LEU A 135 -11.15 0.13 -4.71
C LEU A 135 -11.62 1.47 -4.13
N LEU A 136 -10.80 2.10 -3.28
CA LEU A 136 -11.11 3.38 -2.63
C LEU A 136 -11.24 4.52 -3.64
N GLU A 137 -10.42 4.51 -4.70
CA GLU A 137 -10.51 5.48 -5.81
C GLU A 137 -11.81 5.36 -6.61
N LYS A 138 -12.45 4.18 -6.63
CA LYS A 138 -13.72 3.93 -7.34
C LYS A 138 -14.96 4.27 -6.52
N LEU A 139 -14.80 4.61 -5.23
CA LEU A 139 -15.93 5.04 -4.42
C LEU A 139 -16.49 6.37 -4.94
N PRO A 140 -17.79 6.67 -4.75
CA PRO A 140 -18.36 7.96 -5.13
C PRO A 140 -17.67 9.11 -4.38
N GLN A 141 -17.21 10.15 -5.08
CA GLN A 141 -16.43 11.26 -4.52
C GLN A 141 -17.01 12.66 -4.83
N ASP A 142 -18.32 12.76 -5.06
CA ASP A 142 -18.96 14.01 -5.50
C ASP A 142 -18.87 15.13 -4.43
N GLU A 143 -19.11 14.79 -3.17
CA GLU A 143 -19.06 15.73 -2.03
C GLU A 143 -17.81 15.58 -1.14
N VAL A 144 -17.27 14.35 -1.06
CA VAL A 144 -16.14 14.00 -0.20
C VAL A 144 -15.07 13.31 -1.04
N LYS A 145 -13.89 13.92 -1.16
CA LYS A 145 -12.75 13.34 -1.87
C LYS A 145 -12.00 12.37 -0.97
N VAL A 146 -11.57 11.22 -1.51
CA VAL A 146 -10.69 10.29 -0.79
C VAL A 146 -9.25 10.57 -1.19
N LYS A 147 -8.37 10.77 -0.20
CA LYS A 147 -6.94 11.00 -0.42
C LYS A 147 -6.10 10.00 0.36
N ILE A 148 -5.27 9.23 -0.34
CA ILE A 148 -4.31 8.33 0.29
C ILE A 148 -3.03 9.12 0.62
N VAL A 149 -2.77 9.35 1.90
CA VAL A 149 -1.60 10.10 2.38
C VAL A 149 -0.35 9.24 2.37
N HIS A 150 -0.50 7.97 2.73
CA HIS A 150 0.59 7.01 2.71
C HIS A 150 0.06 5.59 2.50
N GLN A 151 0.82 4.78 1.76
CA GLN A 151 0.53 3.37 1.56
C GLN A 151 1.83 2.57 1.61
N ALA A 152 1.86 1.47 2.35
CA ALA A 152 3.04 0.63 2.47
C ALA A 152 2.72 -0.82 2.89
N VAL A 153 3.68 -1.71 2.68
CA VAL A 153 3.61 -3.11 3.13
C VAL A 153 4.23 -3.24 4.53
N GLY A 154 3.60 -4.04 5.38
CA GLY A 154 4.08 -4.38 6.72
C GLY A 154 3.19 -3.86 7.84
N GLY A 155 3.55 -4.22 9.08
CA GLY A 155 2.85 -3.78 10.29
C GLY A 155 2.84 -2.27 10.47
N ILE A 156 1.89 -1.78 11.27
CA ILE A 156 1.75 -0.36 11.60
C ILE A 156 2.73 0.00 12.74
N ASN A 157 3.53 1.04 12.55
CA ASN A 157 4.54 1.52 13.51
C ASN A 157 4.25 2.95 14.03
N GLU A 158 5.08 3.47 14.93
CA GLU A 158 4.86 4.81 15.52
C GLU A 158 4.91 5.93 14.48
N SER A 159 5.79 5.82 13.48
CA SER A 159 5.91 6.82 12.41
C SER A 159 4.65 6.89 11.54
N ASP A 160 3.98 5.75 11.31
CA ASP A 160 2.69 5.71 10.62
C ASP A 160 1.63 6.48 11.42
N ILE A 161 1.58 6.30 12.75
CA ILE A 161 0.64 7.00 13.63
C ILE A 161 0.93 8.51 13.69
N GLN A 162 2.21 8.89 13.78
CA GLN A 162 2.60 10.31 13.76
C GLN A 162 2.18 10.99 12.46
N LEU A 163 2.42 10.33 11.32
CA LEU A 163 2.02 10.86 10.01
C LEU A 163 0.49 10.98 9.89
N ALA A 164 -0.23 9.96 10.37
CA ALA A 164 -1.68 9.95 10.39
C ALA A 164 -2.24 11.09 11.24
N ASN A 165 -1.72 11.29 12.45
CA ASN A 165 -2.13 12.38 13.34
C ASN A 165 -1.86 13.75 12.72
N ALA A 166 -0.65 13.97 12.20
CA ALA A 166 -0.27 15.24 11.57
C ALA A 166 -1.14 15.59 10.34
N SER A 167 -1.63 14.56 9.64
CA SER A 167 -2.46 14.72 8.44
C SER A 167 -3.96 14.64 8.73
N GLY A 168 -4.37 14.23 9.94
CA GLY A 168 -5.78 13.88 10.24
C GLY A 168 -6.28 12.68 9.43
N ALA A 169 -5.40 11.72 9.13
CA ALA A 169 -5.73 10.53 8.35
C ALA A 169 -6.21 9.37 9.23
N LEU A 170 -7.22 8.65 8.77
CA LEU A 170 -7.65 7.37 9.35
C LEU A 170 -6.67 6.26 8.95
N VAL A 171 -6.22 5.46 9.91
CA VAL A 171 -5.26 4.36 9.65
C VAL A 171 -6.02 3.07 9.36
N VAL A 172 -5.74 2.46 8.22
CA VAL A 172 -6.34 1.22 7.74
C VAL A 172 -5.27 0.12 7.66
N GLY A 173 -5.45 -0.95 8.41
CA GLY A 173 -4.59 -2.14 8.40
C GLY A 173 -5.28 -3.36 7.79
N PHE A 174 -4.79 -3.89 6.68
CA PHE A 174 -5.31 -5.10 6.04
C PHE A 174 -4.40 -6.30 6.29
N ASN A 175 -4.88 -7.32 7.01
CA ASN A 175 -4.10 -8.49 7.46
C ASN A 175 -2.82 -8.13 8.25
N VAL A 176 -2.74 -6.92 8.80
CA VAL A 176 -1.62 -6.44 9.62
C VAL A 176 -2.10 -5.89 10.94
N ARG A 177 -1.19 -5.80 11.91
CA ARG A 177 -1.44 -5.23 13.24
C ARG A 177 -0.43 -4.13 13.54
N ALA A 178 -0.84 -3.21 14.41
CA ALA A 178 0.07 -2.24 14.99
C ALA A 178 0.95 -2.88 16.07
N ASN A 179 2.22 -2.49 16.12
CA ASN A 179 3.11 -2.87 17.21
C ASN A 179 2.62 -2.25 18.55
N LYS A 180 3.22 -2.66 19.67
CA LYS A 180 2.76 -2.21 21.00
C LYS A 180 2.87 -0.69 21.14
N GLN A 181 3.97 -0.12 20.66
CA GLN A 181 4.25 1.30 20.77
C GLN A 181 3.29 2.15 19.92
N ALA A 182 2.99 1.72 18.70
CA ALA A 182 2.04 2.36 17.81
C ALA A 182 0.62 2.33 18.38
N ARG A 183 0.19 1.23 19.00
CA ARG A 183 -1.12 1.17 19.70
C ARG A 183 -1.21 2.16 20.84
N ASN A 184 -0.19 2.19 21.70
CA ASN A 184 -0.14 3.13 22.82
C ASN A 184 -0.15 4.58 22.34
N LEU A 185 0.58 4.89 21.26
CA LEU A 185 0.62 6.22 20.68
C LEU A 185 -0.72 6.60 20.05
N ALA A 186 -1.37 5.67 19.36
CA ALA A 186 -2.68 5.91 18.76
C ALA A 186 -3.77 6.17 19.81
N GLU A 187 -3.73 5.48 20.95
CA GLU A 187 -4.63 5.75 22.09
C GLU A 187 -4.38 7.14 22.70
N LEU A 188 -3.11 7.53 22.86
CA LEU A 188 -2.72 8.83 23.41
C LEU A 188 -3.17 9.99 22.50
N GLU A 189 -2.88 9.88 21.21
CA GLU A 189 -3.16 10.90 20.20
C GLU A 189 -4.59 10.80 19.64
N LYS A 190 -5.39 9.83 20.14
CA LYS A 190 -6.75 9.52 19.64
C LYS A 190 -6.80 9.31 18.12
N THR A 191 -5.73 8.74 17.57
CA THR A 191 -5.67 8.36 16.16
C THR A 191 -6.40 7.04 15.97
N GLU A 192 -7.42 7.03 15.12
CA GLU A 192 -8.22 5.84 14.88
C GLU A 192 -7.50 4.85 13.97
N ILE A 193 -7.45 3.57 14.38
CA ILE A 193 -6.91 2.46 13.59
C ILE A 193 -8.02 1.45 13.36
N ARG A 194 -8.32 1.17 12.08
CA ARG A 194 -9.26 0.12 11.68
C ARG A 194 -8.54 -1.04 11.05
N TYR A 195 -8.92 -2.26 11.44
CA TYR A 195 -8.31 -3.49 10.98
C TYR A 195 -9.30 -4.31 10.16
N TYR A 196 -8.85 -4.80 9.02
CA TYR A 196 -9.66 -5.62 8.12
C TYR A 196 -8.89 -6.87 7.69
N SER A 197 -9.63 -7.91 7.36
CA SER A 197 -9.12 -9.12 6.70
C SER A 197 -9.92 -9.46 5.43
N VAL A 198 -11.00 -8.73 5.17
CA VAL A 198 -11.91 -8.92 4.03
C VAL A 198 -12.07 -7.57 3.33
N ILE A 199 -11.86 -7.54 2.01
CA ILE A 199 -11.82 -6.30 1.24
C ILE A 199 -13.21 -5.65 1.12
N TYR A 200 -14.28 -6.43 1.12
CA TYR A 200 -15.65 -5.94 1.05
C TYR A 200 -16.07 -5.22 2.33
N ASP A 201 -15.71 -5.77 3.50
CA ASP A 201 -15.98 -5.12 4.79
C ASP A 201 -15.30 -3.74 4.88
N LEU A 202 -14.06 -3.65 4.38
CA LEU A 202 -13.35 -2.38 4.26
C LEU A 202 -14.11 -1.42 3.32
N ALA A 203 -14.53 -1.90 2.14
CA ALA A 203 -15.24 -1.08 1.17
C ALA A 203 -16.53 -0.49 1.75
N ASP A 204 -17.33 -1.31 2.42
CA ASP A 204 -18.63 -0.90 2.94
C ASP A 204 -18.50 0.03 4.15
N ASP A 205 -17.54 -0.24 5.03
CA ASP A 205 -17.25 0.66 6.15
C ASP A 205 -16.73 2.02 5.66
N MET A 206 -15.87 2.05 4.63
CA MET A 206 -15.40 3.31 4.03
C MET A 206 -16.53 4.09 3.34
N LYS A 207 -17.50 3.43 2.70
CA LYS A 207 -18.72 4.09 2.23
C LYS A 207 -19.51 4.71 3.39
N GLY A 208 -19.65 4.00 4.51
CA GLY A 208 -20.31 4.51 5.71
C GLY A 208 -19.63 5.77 6.25
N VAL A 209 -18.29 5.78 6.32
CA VAL A 209 -17.51 6.96 6.71
C VAL A 209 -17.72 8.12 5.74
N LEU A 210 -17.74 7.87 4.43
CA LEU A 210 -18.01 8.90 3.42
C LEU A 210 -19.41 9.51 3.59
N ILE A 211 -20.43 8.67 3.76
CA ILE A 211 -21.82 9.11 3.99
C ILE A 211 -21.91 9.95 5.27
N GLY A 212 -21.23 9.56 6.35
CA GLY A 212 -21.19 10.33 7.59
C GLY A 212 -20.51 11.70 7.46
N LEU A 213 -19.64 11.87 6.46
CA LEU A 213 -19.01 13.15 6.15
C LEU A 213 -19.82 14.01 5.18
N MET A 214 -20.78 13.43 4.44
CA MET A 214 -21.64 14.17 3.52
C MET A 214 -22.57 15.14 4.26
N THR A 215 -23.05 16.15 3.54
CA THR A 215 -23.96 17.14 4.10
C THR A 215 -25.39 16.58 4.06
N PRO A 216 -26.15 16.53 5.16
CA PRO A 216 -27.50 15.99 5.12
C PRO A 216 -28.41 16.87 4.24
N GLU A 217 -29.13 16.26 3.28
CA GLU A 217 -30.19 16.95 2.55
C GLU A 217 -31.35 17.28 3.49
N ILE A 218 -31.59 18.56 3.74
CA ILE A 218 -32.76 19.03 4.48
C ILE A 218 -33.92 19.10 3.48
N ARG A 219 -34.91 18.22 3.62
CA ARG A 219 -36.18 18.31 2.90
C ARG A 219 -37.26 18.83 3.83
N GLU A 220 -37.66 20.09 3.63
CA GLU A 220 -38.86 20.62 4.26
C GLU A 220 -40.10 20.12 3.51
N SER A 221 -40.92 19.30 4.16
CA SER A 221 -42.25 18.99 3.64
C SER A 221 -43.24 20.01 4.18
N PHE A 222 -43.87 20.75 3.29
CA PHE A 222 -44.97 21.63 3.64
C PHE A 222 -46.18 20.80 4.11
N LEU A 223 -46.54 20.91 5.39
CA LEU A 223 -47.61 20.10 6.02
C LEU A 223 -49.03 20.67 5.81
N GLY A 224 -49.16 21.87 5.21
CA GLY A 224 -50.44 22.52 4.93
C GLY A 224 -50.65 23.81 5.74
N ASN A 225 -51.51 24.69 5.22
CA ASN A 225 -52.00 25.89 5.93
C ASN A 225 -53.39 25.59 6.51
N ALA A 226 -53.66 26.04 7.73
CA ALA A 226 -55.01 26.08 8.29
C ALA A 226 -55.64 27.46 7.99
N GLU A 227 -56.89 27.45 7.56
CA GLU A 227 -57.74 28.64 7.32
C GLU A 227 -58.83 28.73 8.39
#